data_AF-A0AAU8LYD8-F1
#
_entry.id   AF-A0AAU8LYD8-F1
#
_cell.length_a   1.000
_cell.length_b   1.000
_cell.length_c   1.000
_cell.angle_alpha   90.00
_cell.angle_beta   90.00
_cell.angle_gamma   90.00
#
_symmetry.space_group_name_H-M   'P 1'
#
loop_
_entity.id
_entity.type
_entity.pdbx_description
1 polymer ?
#
loop_
_entity_poly.entity_id
_entity_poly.type
_entity_poly.pdbx_seq_one_letter_code
_entity_poly.pdbx_strand_id
1 'polypeptide(L)'
;MLGDHILHGVDSTELANECKIPLASLNINGQNIRIYSDLDSDCGKRRNKRDKSIYVVGYRLHTLTAIDAETGHSFPIISLLAPANHHDSHFLSLLVDVAQAMGVEVKLVTADTAYHDNDGSLHDKTGIYVTTPPCSTASTPDNVDTANGTVFCHNECSVPMEYAGVDEDHHEYKCAANTGECLLKGSCPQCRSISLDRGFFQRIPYHVEQIREAHDIRKNCERPFNLLKHQTGLETVRVRGQSAITVRCTFSSISLLLLKMAGTRKKEPAKKSPQLPLFKMAA
;
A
#
# COMPACT_ATOMS: atom_id res chain seq x y z
N MET A 1 13.58 4.81 15.49
CA MET A 1 13.45 5.52 14.18
C MET A 1 12.21 5.03 13.46
N LEU A 2 11.87 3.75 13.63
CA LEU A 2 10.50 3.28 13.77
C LEU A 2 10.22 3.07 15.27
N GLY A 3 9.01 3.37 15.75
CA GLY A 3 8.49 2.99 17.06
C GLY A 3 7.87 1.60 17.04
N ASP A 4 7.04 1.29 18.03
CA ASP A 4 6.43 -0.05 18.19
C ASP A 4 5.20 -0.27 17.30
N HIS A 5 4.70 0.80 16.66
CA HIS A 5 3.50 0.78 15.82
C HIS A 5 3.85 0.70 14.33
N ILE A 6 4.32 -0.47 13.89
CA ILE A 6 4.77 -0.68 12.50
C ILE A 6 3.66 -1.29 11.65
N LEU A 7 3.27 -0.59 10.60
CA LEU A 7 2.43 -1.09 9.50
C LEU A 7 3.30 -1.25 8.25
N HIS A 8 3.04 -2.29 7.45
CA HIS A 8 3.70 -2.44 6.16
C HIS A 8 2.79 -1.98 5.03
N GLY A 9 3.38 -1.36 4.01
CA GLY A 9 2.65 -0.94 2.83
C GLY A 9 3.41 -1.23 1.53
N VAL A 10 2.67 -1.52 0.47
CA VAL A 10 3.23 -1.74 -0.87
C VAL A 10 2.67 -0.71 -1.82
N ASP A 11 3.57 -0.10 -2.57
CA ASP A 11 3.25 0.84 -3.63
C ASP A 11 4.35 0.79 -4.69
N SER A 12 4.11 1.41 -5.85
CA SER A 12 5.07 1.49 -6.94
C SER A 12 5.28 2.91 -7.44
N THR A 13 6.39 3.11 -8.15
CA THR A 13 6.64 4.38 -8.82
C THR A 13 7.29 4.18 -10.17
N GLU A 14 6.87 4.95 -11.18
CA GLU A 14 7.48 4.87 -12.50
C GLU A 14 8.78 5.66 -12.57
N LEU A 15 9.77 5.09 -13.24
CA LEU A 15 11.07 5.67 -13.53
C LEU A 15 11.18 5.82 -15.04
N ALA A 16 10.96 7.05 -15.53
CA ALA A 16 10.86 7.31 -16.96
C ALA A 16 12.24 7.27 -17.61
N ASN A 17 12.36 6.56 -18.72
CA ASN A 17 13.57 6.56 -19.53
C ASN A 17 13.56 7.72 -20.53
N GLU A 18 14.74 8.17 -20.95
CA GLU A 18 14.88 9.18 -22.00
C GLU A 18 14.55 8.61 -23.39
N CYS A 19 14.66 7.29 -23.58
CA CYS A 19 14.33 6.64 -24.85
C CYS A 19 12.80 6.53 -25.06
N LYS A 20 12.19 7.59 -25.61
CA LYS A 20 10.74 7.65 -25.83
C LYS A 20 10.26 6.95 -27.10
N ILE A 21 11.15 6.73 -28.06
CA ILE A 21 10.82 6.20 -29.39
C ILE A 21 11.46 4.82 -29.54
N PRO A 22 10.70 3.79 -29.96
CA PRO A 22 11.28 2.49 -30.23
C PRO A 22 12.19 2.54 -31.46
N LEU A 23 13.30 1.81 -31.42
CA LEU A 23 14.17 1.55 -32.57
C LEU A 23 13.47 0.66 -33.61
N ALA A 24 12.62 -0.25 -33.14
CA ALA A 24 11.83 -1.13 -34.00
C ALA A 24 10.49 -1.49 -33.33
N SER A 25 9.49 -1.79 -34.14
CA SER A 25 8.21 -2.35 -33.70
C SER A 25 7.88 -3.55 -34.57
N LEU A 26 7.56 -4.67 -33.92
CA LEU A 26 7.32 -5.96 -34.55
C LEU A 26 5.96 -6.48 -34.09
N ASN A 27 5.23 -7.17 -34.96
CA ASN A 27 4.06 -7.93 -34.56
C ASN A 27 4.42 -9.41 -34.60
N ILE A 28 4.41 -10.07 -33.43
CA ILE A 28 4.70 -11.50 -33.30
C ILE A 28 3.52 -12.15 -32.59
N ASN A 29 2.89 -13.14 -33.21
CA ASN A 29 1.73 -13.86 -32.66
C ASN A 29 0.59 -12.93 -32.20
N GLY A 30 0.35 -11.83 -32.91
CA GLY A 30 -0.68 -10.84 -32.56
C GLY A 30 -0.28 -9.87 -31.45
N GLN A 31 0.91 -10.01 -30.86
CA GLN A 31 1.46 -9.09 -29.88
C GLN A 31 2.37 -8.07 -30.54
N ASN A 32 2.15 -6.79 -30.23
CA ASN A 32 3.02 -5.70 -30.66
C ASN A 32 4.21 -5.56 -29.71
N ILE A 33 5.39 -5.97 -30.18
CA ILE A 33 6.66 -5.87 -29.46
C ILE A 33 7.36 -4.59 -29.89
N ARG A 34 7.77 -3.77 -28.92
CA ARG A 34 8.53 -2.53 -29.15
C ARG A 34 9.93 -2.71 -28.61
N ILE A 35 10.93 -2.40 -29.43
CA ILE A 35 12.34 -2.50 -29.04
C ILE A 35 12.88 -1.10 -28.86
N TYR A 36 13.33 -0.77 -27.66
CA TYR A 36 13.91 0.53 -27.31
C TYR A 36 15.44 0.48 -27.34
N SER A 37 16.08 1.65 -27.33
CA SER A 37 17.54 1.74 -27.24
C SER A 37 18.08 1.37 -25.85
N ASP A 38 17.21 1.29 -24.86
CA ASP A 38 17.41 0.56 -23.62
C ASP A 38 16.61 -0.76 -23.69
N LEU A 39 17.33 -1.87 -23.91
CA LEU A 39 16.75 -3.17 -24.27
C LEU A 39 15.89 -3.78 -23.15
N ASP A 40 16.16 -3.44 -21.89
CA ASP A 40 15.41 -3.96 -20.75
C ASP A 40 14.19 -3.09 -20.42
N SER A 41 14.00 -1.95 -21.11
CA SER A 41 12.88 -1.04 -20.86
C SER A 41 11.68 -1.37 -21.75
N ASP A 42 10.48 -1.08 -21.25
CA ASP A 42 9.25 -1.20 -22.04
C ASP A 42 8.24 -0.10 -21.68
N CYS A 43 7.15 -0.04 -22.43
CA CYS A 43 6.08 0.93 -22.32
C CYS A 43 4.93 0.40 -21.45
N GLY A 44 4.77 1.01 -20.29
CA GLY A 44 3.67 0.74 -19.35
C GLY A 44 2.55 1.77 -19.39
N LYS A 45 1.34 1.33 -19.05
CA LYS A 45 0.26 2.27 -18.67
C LYS A 45 0.57 2.87 -17.30
N ARG A 46 0.26 4.15 -17.13
CA ARG A 46 0.23 4.83 -15.83
C ARG A 46 -1.10 5.56 -15.64
N ARG A 47 -1.37 5.96 -14.40
CA ARG A 47 -2.56 6.75 -14.06
C ARG A 47 -2.60 8.04 -14.89
N ASN A 48 -3.79 8.39 -15.37
CA ASN A 48 -4.01 9.62 -16.13
C ASN A 48 -3.71 10.85 -15.25
N LYS A 49 -2.84 11.74 -15.75
CA LYS A 49 -2.41 12.98 -15.08
C LYS A 49 -2.47 14.10 -16.12
N ARG A 50 -3.03 15.27 -15.74
CA ARG A 50 -3.37 16.38 -16.66
C ARG A 50 -2.26 16.75 -17.65
N ASP A 51 -1.00 16.71 -17.21
CA ASP A 51 0.15 17.17 -17.98
C ASP A 51 1.12 16.04 -18.37
N LYS A 52 0.66 14.79 -18.31
CA LYS A 52 1.51 13.60 -18.47
C LYS A 52 0.79 12.56 -19.32
N SER A 53 1.46 12.04 -20.35
CA SER A 53 0.97 10.91 -21.17
C SER A 53 0.46 9.77 -20.30
N ILE A 54 -0.59 9.04 -20.70
CA ILE A 54 -1.04 7.84 -19.97
C ILE A 54 -0.06 6.66 -20.09
N TYR A 55 1.00 6.82 -20.88
CA TYR A 55 2.07 5.84 -21.05
C TYR A 55 3.40 6.36 -20.54
N VAL A 56 4.23 5.44 -20.04
CA VAL A 56 5.62 5.68 -19.64
C VAL A 56 6.51 4.60 -20.24
N VAL A 57 7.58 5.01 -20.93
CA VAL A 57 8.65 4.10 -21.33
C VAL A 57 9.71 4.12 -20.24
N GLY A 58 10.11 2.95 -19.77
CA GLY A 58 11.11 2.82 -18.71
C GLY A 58 10.77 1.67 -17.79
N TYR A 59 10.80 1.96 -16.49
CA TYR A 59 10.72 0.97 -15.44
C TYR A 59 9.70 1.36 -14.38
N ARG A 60 9.32 0.38 -13.57
CA ARG A 60 8.51 0.54 -12.36
C ARG A 60 9.26 -0.06 -11.19
N LEU A 61 9.37 0.70 -10.11
CA LEU A 61 10.00 0.29 -8.86
C LEU A 61 8.89 -0.01 -7.85
N HIS A 62 8.69 -1.29 -7.54
CA HIS A 62 7.74 -1.76 -6.53
C HIS A 62 8.46 -1.84 -5.19
N THR A 63 7.87 -1.32 -4.12
CA THR A 63 8.57 -1.24 -2.83
C THR A 63 7.67 -1.61 -1.67
N LEU A 64 8.14 -2.54 -0.85
CA LEU A 64 7.62 -2.79 0.49
C LEU A 64 8.22 -1.78 1.45
N THR A 65 7.36 -1.05 2.15
CA THR A 65 7.71 0.05 3.03
C THR A 65 7.24 -0.25 4.44
N ALA A 66 8.10 -0.07 5.44
CA ALA A 66 7.69 0.00 6.83
C ALA A 66 7.23 1.42 7.15
N ILE A 67 6.08 1.55 7.78
CA ILE A 67 5.46 2.81 8.17
C ILE A 67 5.26 2.79 9.67
N ASP A 68 5.82 3.77 10.35
CA ASP A 68 5.48 4.08 11.72
C ASP A 68 4.10 4.77 11.72
N ALA A 69 3.10 4.09 12.26
CA ALA A 69 1.71 4.54 12.22
C ALA A 69 1.48 5.81 13.04
N GLU A 70 2.27 6.05 14.09
CA GLU A 70 2.14 7.22 14.96
C GLU A 70 2.77 8.47 14.32
N THR A 71 3.97 8.33 13.78
CA THR A 71 4.74 9.47 13.24
C THR A 71 4.55 9.69 11.74
N GLY A 72 4.02 8.69 11.02
CA GLY A 72 3.95 8.66 9.56
C GLY A 72 5.32 8.58 8.89
N HIS A 73 6.39 8.24 9.64
CA HIS A 73 7.69 7.97 9.06
C HIS A 73 7.66 6.67 8.27
N SER A 74 8.14 6.72 7.04
CA SER A 74 8.12 5.59 6.13
C SER A 74 9.52 5.30 5.58
N PHE A 75 9.89 4.03 5.57
CA PHE A 75 11.20 3.55 5.15
C PHE A 75 11.06 2.40 4.16
N PRO A 76 11.64 2.51 2.95
CA PRO A 76 11.65 1.41 2.00
C PRO A 76 12.53 0.28 2.54
N ILE A 77 11.97 -0.92 2.63
CA ILE A 77 12.69 -2.12 3.12
C ILE A 77 13.24 -2.90 1.93
N ILE A 78 12.37 -3.28 1.00
CA ILE A 78 12.69 -4.06 -0.19
C ILE A 78 12.10 -3.36 -1.40
N SER A 79 12.91 -3.22 -2.45
CA SER A 79 12.46 -2.68 -3.73
C SER A 79 12.81 -3.65 -4.87
N LEU A 80 11.84 -3.90 -5.75
CA LEU A 80 12.00 -4.68 -6.97
C LEU A 80 11.78 -3.79 -8.18
N LEU A 81 12.73 -3.79 -9.10
CA LEU A 81 12.66 -3.02 -10.34
C LEU A 81 12.22 -3.93 -11.48
N ALA A 82 11.23 -3.51 -12.25
CA ALA A 82 10.78 -4.20 -13.45
C ALA A 82 10.55 -3.23 -14.63
N PRO A 83 10.53 -3.73 -15.87
CA PRO A 83 10.10 -2.93 -17.02
C PRO A 83 8.67 -2.41 -16.82
N ALA A 84 8.35 -1.19 -17.26
CA ALA A 84 7.12 -0.50 -16.89
C ALA A 84 5.82 -1.18 -17.35
N ASN A 85 5.90 -2.09 -18.32
CA ASN A 85 4.76 -2.85 -18.85
C ASN A 85 4.22 -3.92 -17.88
N HIS A 86 4.99 -4.31 -16.85
CA HIS A 86 4.55 -5.32 -15.90
C HIS A 86 3.44 -4.79 -15.00
N HIS A 87 2.48 -5.65 -14.68
CA HIS A 87 1.35 -5.31 -13.82
C HIS A 87 1.72 -5.45 -12.34
N ASP A 88 1.23 -4.53 -11.51
CA ASP A 88 1.57 -4.40 -10.09
C ASP A 88 1.25 -5.67 -9.28
N SER A 89 0.18 -6.38 -9.64
CA SER A 89 -0.25 -7.61 -8.99
C SER A 89 0.81 -8.72 -8.96
N HIS A 90 1.80 -8.69 -9.86
CA HIS A 90 2.85 -9.71 -9.89
C HIS A 90 3.94 -9.53 -8.83
N PHE A 91 3.96 -8.40 -8.13
CA PHE A 91 5.09 -8.04 -7.25
C PHE A 91 4.79 -8.20 -5.76
N LEU A 92 3.53 -8.28 -5.34
CA LEU A 92 3.20 -8.37 -3.92
C LEU A 92 3.79 -9.62 -3.28
N SER A 93 3.56 -10.80 -3.87
CA SER A 93 4.06 -12.07 -3.35
C SER A 93 5.59 -12.11 -3.30
N LEU A 94 6.25 -11.61 -4.35
CA LEU A 94 7.71 -11.53 -4.40
C LEU A 94 8.29 -10.62 -3.30
N LEU A 95 7.68 -9.45 -3.09
CA LEU A 95 8.11 -8.52 -2.03
C LEU A 95 7.94 -9.14 -0.64
N VAL A 96 6.81 -9.82 -0.41
CA VAL A 96 6.50 -10.50 0.85
C VAL A 96 7.45 -11.67 1.10
N ASP A 97 7.65 -12.54 0.10
CA ASP A 97 8.54 -13.71 0.21
C ASP A 97 9.97 -13.28 0.58
N VAL A 98 10.49 -12.24 -0.09
CA VAL A 98 11.83 -11.70 0.20
C VAL A 98 11.87 -11.11 1.62
N ALA A 99 10.81 -10.41 2.06
CA ALA A 99 10.74 -9.83 3.40
C ALA A 99 10.79 -10.91 4.49
N GLN A 100 9.96 -11.95 4.36
CA GLN A 100 9.95 -13.06 5.30
C GLN A 100 11.27 -13.83 5.30
N ALA A 101 11.87 -14.06 4.12
CA ALA A 101 13.19 -14.68 4.02
C ALA A 101 14.30 -13.86 4.69
N MET A 102 14.17 -12.53 4.73
CA MET A 102 15.07 -11.63 5.46
C MET A 102 14.77 -11.55 6.96
N GLY A 103 13.76 -12.27 7.46
CA GLY A 103 13.34 -12.24 8.86
C GLY A 103 12.52 -11.00 9.25
N VAL A 104 11.94 -10.29 8.28
CA VAL A 104 11.04 -9.17 8.54
C VAL A 104 9.68 -9.72 8.95
N GLU A 105 9.22 -9.36 10.15
CA GLU A 105 7.89 -9.74 10.64
C GLU A 105 6.80 -8.89 9.96
N VAL A 106 6.26 -9.40 8.87
CA VAL A 106 5.12 -8.81 8.16
C VAL A 106 3.84 -9.53 8.61
N LYS A 107 2.85 -8.79 9.09
CA LYS A 107 1.53 -9.31 9.50
C LYS A 107 0.39 -8.79 8.64
N LEU A 108 0.42 -7.49 8.38
CA LEU A 108 -0.58 -6.76 7.60
C LEU A 108 0.13 -5.87 6.59
N VAL A 109 -0.29 -5.95 5.33
CA VAL A 109 0.15 -5.09 4.24
C VAL A 109 -1.03 -4.25 3.75
N THR A 110 -0.89 -2.93 3.76
CA THR A 110 -1.82 -2.04 3.08
C THR A 110 -1.31 -1.65 1.69
N ALA A 111 -2.16 -1.72 0.67
CA ALA A 111 -1.76 -1.46 -0.71
C ALA A 111 -2.87 -0.83 -1.56
N ASP A 112 -2.55 -0.42 -2.78
CA ASP A 112 -3.58 -0.10 -3.78
C ASP A 112 -4.28 -1.39 -4.25
N THR A 113 -5.50 -1.24 -4.74
CA THR A 113 -6.36 -2.26 -5.36
C THR A 113 -5.66 -3.13 -6.41
N ALA A 114 -4.61 -2.62 -7.06
CA ALA A 114 -3.81 -3.37 -8.02
C ALA A 114 -3.01 -4.52 -7.39
N TYR A 115 -2.78 -4.49 -6.07
CA TYR A 115 -2.09 -5.52 -5.30
C TYR A 115 -3.03 -6.43 -4.51
N HIS A 116 -4.34 -6.38 -4.78
CA HIS A 116 -5.30 -7.20 -4.05
C HIS A 116 -4.99 -8.71 -4.17
N ASP A 117 -5.07 -9.42 -3.04
CA ASP A 117 -4.99 -10.89 -2.97
C ASP A 117 -6.35 -11.50 -3.33
N ASN A 118 -6.62 -11.63 -4.64
CA ASN A 118 -7.97 -11.94 -5.12
C ASN A 118 -8.44 -13.35 -4.80
N ASP A 119 -7.52 -14.31 -4.71
CA ASP A 119 -7.80 -15.73 -4.50
C ASP A 119 -7.38 -16.21 -3.11
N GLY A 120 -6.91 -15.30 -2.24
CA GLY A 120 -6.42 -15.64 -0.90
C GLY A 120 -5.08 -16.39 -0.92
N SER A 121 -4.49 -16.63 -2.09
CA SER A 121 -3.32 -17.49 -2.23
C SER A 121 -2.09 -16.93 -1.51
N LEU A 122 -1.96 -15.60 -1.41
CA LEU A 122 -0.88 -14.99 -0.65
C LEU A 122 -1.07 -15.28 0.84
N HIS A 123 -2.28 -15.07 1.37
CA HIS A 123 -2.56 -15.35 2.77
C HIS A 123 -2.32 -16.82 3.10
N ASP A 124 -2.87 -17.74 2.31
CA ASP A 124 -2.75 -19.17 2.58
C ASP A 124 -1.29 -19.65 2.57
N LYS A 125 -0.46 -19.04 1.70
CA LYS A 125 0.97 -19.34 1.61
C LYS A 125 1.78 -18.73 2.75
N THR A 126 1.46 -17.50 3.16
CA THR A 126 2.38 -16.67 3.98
C THR A 126 1.85 -16.29 5.36
N GLY A 127 0.56 -16.50 5.61
CA GLY A 127 -0.19 -16.05 6.79
C GLY A 127 -0.45 -14.54 6.84
N ILE A 128 -0.04 -13.79 5.82
CA ILE A 128 -0.11 -12.32 5.82
C ILE A 128 -1.48 -11.84 5.36
N TYR A 129 -2.00 -10.82 6.03
CA TYR A 129 -3.21 -10.14 5.59
C TYR A 129 -2.86 -9.00 4.64
N VAL A 130 -3.62 -8.89 3.56
CA VAL A 130 -3.54 -7.77 2.62
C VAL A 130 -4.85 -7.02 2.69
N THR A 131 -4.75 -5.70 2.78
CA THR A 131 -5.92 -4.84 2.73
C THR A 131 -5.73 -3.75 1.70
N THR A 132 -6.74 -3.59 0.85
CA THR A 132 -6.80 -2.53 -0.16
C THR A 132 -8.10 -1.75 -0.01
N PRO A 133 -8.18 -0.49 -0.47
CA PRO A 133 -9.45 0.23 -0.51
C PRO A 133 -10.52 -0.57 -1.29
N PRO A 134 -11.81 -0.51 -0.91
CA PRO A 134 -12.87 -1.23 -1.60
C PRO A 134 -12.88 -0.95 -3.11
N CYS A 135 -12.88 -2.01 -3.91
CA CYS A 135 -12.90 -1.87 -5.37
C CYS A 135 -14.23 -1.27 -5.83
N SER A 136 -14.18 -0.14 -6.56
CA SER A 136 -15.38 0.56 -7.02
C SER A 136 -16.24 -0.23 -8.02
N THR A 137 -15.69 -1.30 -8.62
CA THR A 137 -16.41 -2.18 -9.53
C THR A 137 -16.96 -3.43 -8.86
N ALA A 138 -16.67 -3.67 -7.58
CA ALA A 138 -17.23 -4.80 -6.85
C ALA A 138 -18.72 -4.54 -6.56
N SER A 139 -19.56 -5.54 -6.84
CA SER A 139 -20.98 -5.48 -6.49
C SER A 139 -21.13 -5.49 -4.97
N THR A 140 -21.81 -4.48 -4.44
CA THR A 140 -22.13 -4.44 -3.01
C THR A 140 -23.29 -5.40 -2.73
N PRO A 141 -23.18 -6.31 -1.74
CA PRO A 141 -24.28 -7.17 -1.32
C PRO A 141 -25.52 -6.37 -0.89
N ASP A 142 -26.71 -6.96 -1.01
CA ASP A 142 -27.96 -6.32 -0.60
C ASP A 142 -27.92 -5.85 0.86
N ASN A 143 -28.61 -4.77 1.21
CA ASN A 143 -28.69 -4.27 2.59
C ASN A 143 -27.32 -3.96 3.23
N VAL A 144 -26.35 -3.50 2.43
CA VAL A 144 -25.06 -2.99 2.91
C VAL A 144 -24.92 -1.51 2.52
N ASP A 145 -24.53 -0.67 3.47
CA ASP A 145 -24.25 0.73 3.21
C ASP A 145 -22.91 0.89 2.47
N THR A 146 -22.99 1.41 1.24
CA THR A 146 -21.82 1.67 0.37
C THR A 146 -20.88 2.75 0.89
N ALA A 147 -21.26 3.57 1.88
CA ALA A 147 -20.38 4.62 2.41
C ALA A 147 -19.31 4.06 3.36
N ASN A 148 -19.67 3.05 4.15
CA ASN A 148 -18.86 2.58 5.28
C ASN A 148 -18.79 1.04 5.39
N GLY A 149 -19.51 0.29 4.54
CA GLY A 149 -19.58 -1.17 4.59
C GLY A 149 -20.45 -1.71 5.73
N THR A 150 -21.33 -0.89 6.31
CA THR A 150 -22.20 -1.30 7.41
C THR A 150 -23.25 -2.30 6.93
N VAL A 151 -23.42 -3.39 7.67
CA VAL A 151 -24.32 -4.49 7.30
C VAL A 151 -25.65 -4.36 8.03
N PHE A 152 -26.75 -4.51 7.29
CA PHE A 152 -28.09 -4.65 7.84
C PHE A 152 -28.65 -6.05 7.50
N CYS A 153 -29.54 -6.57 8.36
CA CYS A 153 -30.11 -7.90 8.13
C CYS A 153 -31.06 -7.91 6.93
N HIS A 154 -31.84 -6.84 6.74
CA HIS A 154 -32.75 -6.61 5.62
C HIS A 154 -33.08 -5.10 5.51
N ASN A 155 -33.74 -4.69 4.42
CA ASN A 155 -34.03 -3.28 4.10
C ASN A 155 -34.78 -2.51 5.20
N GLU A 156 -35.59 -3.18 6.01
CA GLU A 156 -36.36 -2.56 7.10
C GLU A 156 -35.59 -2.41 8.42
N CYS A 157 -34.36 -2.92 8.52
CA CYS A 157 -33.54 -2.77 9.73
C CYS A 157 -32.95 -1.35 9.82
N SER A 158 -33.20 -0.67 10.94
CA SER A 158 -32.52 0.58 11.31
C SER A 158 -31.25 0.35 12.14
N VAL A 159 -31.12 -0.82 12.79
CA VAL A 159 -29.99 -1.17 13.64
C VAL A 159 -28.94 -1.92 12.82
N PRO A 160 -27.69 -1.45 12.77
CA PRO A 160 -26.62 -2.15 12.08
C PRO A 160 -26.29 -3.46 12.80
N MET A 161 -25.87 -4.47 12.04
CA MET A 161 -25.45 -5.75 12.59
C MET A 161 -24.05 -5.63 13.21
N GLU A 162 -23.80 -6.40 14.26
CA GLU A 162 -22.49 -6.54 14.89
C GLU A 162 -21.71 -7.66 14.18
N TYR A 163 -20.45 -7.39 13.87
CA TYR A 163 -19.54 -8.39 13.32
C TYR A 163 -19.25 -9.49 14.34
N ALA A 164 -19.52 -10.74 13.99
CA ALA A 164 -19.37 -11.89 14.87
C ALA A 164 -18.06 -12.65 14.59
N GLY A 165 -17.58 -12.68 13.35
CA GLY A 165 -16.36 -13.39 12.99
C GLY A 165 -16.20 -13.60 11.48
N VAL A 166 -15.14 -14.33 11.13
CA VAL A 166 -14.86 -14.80 9.77
C VAL A 166 -14.67 -16.31 9.83
N ASP A 167 -15.33 -17.01 8.91
CA ASP A 167 -15.07 -18.41 8.58
C ASP A 167 -14.32 -18.47 7.23
N GLU A 168 -14.01 -19.67 6.72
CA GLU A 168 -13.11 -19.88 5.56
C GLU A 168 -13.38 -18.94 4.36
N ASP A 169 -14.64 -18.69 4.03
CA ASP A 169 -15.04 -17.92 2.84
C ASP A 169 -16.13 -16.85 3.08
N HIS A 170 -16.50 -16.60 4.34
CA HIS A 170 -17.54 -15.63 4.67
C HIS A 170 -17.39 -14.97 6.04
N HIS A 171 -17.92 -13.76 6.14
CA HIS A 171 -18.09 -13.02 7.38
C HIS A 171 -19.45 -13.27 8.01
N GLU A 172 -19.47 -13.51 9.31
CA GLU A 172 -20.67 -13.69 10.10
C GLU A 172 -21.04 -12.39 10.83
N TYR A 173 -22.35 -12.11 10.84
CA TYR A 173 -22.93 -10.96 11.50
C TYR A 173 -24.12 -11.40 12.35
N LYS A 174 -24.28 -10.76 13.52
CA LYS A 174 -25.43 -10.95 14.42
C LYS A 174 -26.17 -9.64 14.65
N CYS A 175 -27.46 -9.73 14.92
CA CYS A 175 -28.29 -8.58 15.24
C CYS A 175 -27.80 -7.92 16.54
N ALA A 176 -27.53 -6.61 16.49
CA ALA A 176 -27.09 -5.82 17.63
C ALA A 176 -28.25 -5.16 18.41
N ALA A 177 -29.50 -5.41 18.02
CA ALA A 177 -30.66 -4.79 18.64
C ALA A 177 -30.88 -5.31 20.08
N ASN A 178 -31.17 -4.40 21.00
CA ASN A 178 -31.49 -4.77 22.37
C ASN A 178 -32.82 -5.53 22.47
N THR A 179 -33.03 -6.18 23.61
CA THR A 179 -34.30 -6.88 23.88
C THR A 179 -35.47 -5.89 23.82
N GLY A 180 -36.40 -6.12 22.89
CA GLY A 180 -37.58 -5.27 22.67
C GLY A 180 -37.39 -4.14 21.65
N GLU A 181 -36.18 -3.92 21.15
CA GLU A 181 -35.89 -2.87 20.15
C GLU A 181 -36.21 -3.33 18.72
N CYS A 182 -36.02 -4.61 18.43
CA CYS A 182 -36.35 -5.20 17.12
C CYS A 182 -37.81 -5.66 17.07
N LEU A 183 -38.66 -4.89 16.39
CA LEU A 183 -40.07 -5.23 16.16
C LEU A 183 -40.26 -6.48 15.29
N LEU A 184 -39.23 -6.85 14.53
CA LEU A 184 -39.22 -7.99 13.61
C LEU A 184 -38.53 -9.22 14.20
N LYS A 185 -38.23 -9.24 15.50
CA LYS A 185 -37.47 -10.32 16.16
C LYS A 185 -38.02 -11.73 15.89
N GLY A 186 -39.33 -11.88 15.72
CA GLY A 186 -39.97 -13.18 15.47
C GLY A 186 -39.86 -13.71 14.03
N SER A 187 -39.56 -12.85 13.06
CA SER A 187 -39.48 -13.20 11.62
C SER A 187 -38.12 -12.88 10.99
N CYS A 188 -37.31 -12.05 11.64
CA CYS A 188 -35.97 -11.72 11.24
C CYS A 188 -35.02 -12.91 11.52
N PRO A 189 -34.15 -13.30 10.57
CA PRO A 189 -33.13 -14.33 10.82
C PRO A 189 -32.16 -13.98 11.96
N GLN A 190 -31.99 -12.68 12.25
CA GLN A 190 -31.08 -12.12 13.26
C GLN A 190 -29.58 -12.43 13.04
N CYS A 191 -29.24 -13.28 12.09
CA CYS A 191 -27.89 -13.57 11.64
C CYS A 191 -27.79 -13.41 10.12
N ARG A 192 -26.57 -13.16 9.65
CA ARG A 192 -26.27 -13.03 8.23
C ARG A 192 -24.84 -13.44 7.95
N SER A 193 -24.64 -14.15 6.85
CA SER A 193 -23.33 -14.47 6.30
C SER A 193 -23.10 -13.70 5.00
N ILE A 194 -21.91 -13.11 4.83
CA ILE A 194 -21.52 -12.38 3.61
C ILE A 194 -20.19 -12.95 3.12
N SER A 195 -20.19 -13.47 1.88
CA SER A 195 -18.98 -14.03 1.27
C SER A 195 -17.87 -13.00 1.13
N LEU A 196 -16.62 -13.47 1.15
CA LEU A 196 -15.47 -12.63 0.88
C LEU A 196 -15.56 -12.03 -0.53
N ASP A 197 -15.13 -10.77 -0.67
CA ASP A 197 -15.12 -10.06 -1.94
C ASP A 197 -13.89 -9.15 -2.11
N ARG A 198 -13.84 -8.45 -3.25
CA ARG A 198 -12.82 -7.43 -3.56
C ARG A 198 -13.24 -6.02 -3.13
N GLY A 199 -14.38 -5.91 -2.48
CA GLY A 199 -15.04 -4.69 -2.06
C GLY A 199 -14.86 -4.48 -0.55
N PHE A 200 -15.99 -4.42 0.15
CA PHE A 200 -16.05 -4.12 1.58
C PHE A 200 -15.75 -5.33 2.47
N PHE A 201 -15.86 -6.54 1.92
CA PHE A 201 -15.80 -7.81 2.64
C PHE A 201 -14.54 -8.58 2.23
N GLN A 202 -13.41 -7.88 2.19
CA GLN A 202 -12.09 -8.51 2.15
C GLN A 202 -11.86 -9.29 3.45
N ARG A 203 -10.82 -10.13 3.48
CA ARG A 203 -10.50 -11.02 4.63
C ARG A 203 -10.50 -10.33 6.00
N ILE A 204 -10.21 -9.03 6.03
CA ILE A 204 -10.60 -8.15 7.13
C ILE A 204 -11.61 -7.12 6.57
N PRO A 205 -12.84 -7.04 7.12
CA PRO A 205 -13.85 -6.14 6.59
C PRO A 205 -13.46 -4.66 6.68
N TYR A 206 -13.89 -3.87 5.69
CA TYR A 206 -13.58 -2.44 5.61
C TYR A 206 -14.21 -1.59 6.72
N HIS A 207 -15.34 -2.03 7.29
CA HIS A 207 -16.01 -1.31 8.37
C HIS A 207 -15.22 -1.37 9.71
N VAL A 208 -14.20 -2.23 9.81
CA VAL A 208 -13.27 -2.25 10.94
C VAL A 208 -12.43 -0.97 10.92
N GLU A 209 -12.50 -0.20 12.01
CA GLU A 209 -11.87 1.13 12.11
C GLU A 209 -10.37 1.10 11.81
N GLN A 210 -9.64 0.11 12.35
CA GLN A 210 -8.20 -0.04 12.16
C GLN A 210 -7.81 -0.27 10.70
N ILE A 211 -8.69 -0.86 9.89
CA ILE A 211 -8.45 -1.05 8.44
C ILE A 211 -8.56 0.28 7.71
N ARG A 212 -9.53 1.13 8.09
CA ARG A 212 -9.66 2.48 7.54
C ARG A 212 -8.45 3.33 7.91
N GLU A 213 -7.99 3.25 9.16
CA GLU A 213 -6.75 3.90 9.59
C GLU A 213 -5.53 3.42 8.79
N ALA A 214 -5.41 2.11 8.55
CA ALA A 214 -4.34 1.56 7.74
C ALA A 214 -4.35 2.14 6.30
N HIS A 215 -5.53 2.29 5.70
CA HIS A 215 -5.68 2.92 4.38
C HIS A 215 -5.33 4.42 4.39
N ASP A 216 -5.67 5.14 5.45
CA ASP A 216 -5.34 6.56 5.60
C ASP A 216 -3.82 6.78 5.76
N ILE A 217 -3.15 5.84 6.43
CA ILE A 217 -1.69 5.85 6.62
C ILE A 217 -0.95 5.45 5.34
N ARG A 218 -1.56 4.67 4.44
CA ARG A 218 -0.97 4.21 3.16
C ARG A 218 -0.39 5.34 2.31
N LYS A 219 -0.95 6.55 2.37
CA LYS A 219 -0.40 7.74 1.67
C LYS A 219 1.08 8.01 2.00
N ASN A 220 1.56 7.55 3.16
CA ASN A 220 2.95 7.67 3.56
C ASN A 220 3.90 6.79 2.74
N CYS A 221 3.41 5.78 2.00
CA CYS A 221 4.19 5.00 1.03
C CYS A 221 4.67 5.85 -0.16
N GLU A 222 3.95 6.92 -0.52
CA GLU A 222 4.34 7.78 -1.64
C GLU A 222 5.56 8.66 -1.29
N ARG A 223 5.77 8.95 0.00
CA ARG A 223 6.80 9.87 0.46
C ARG A 223 8.22 9.40 0.10
N PRO A 224 8.63 8.14 0.33
CA PRO A 224 9.90 7.61 -0.14
C PRO A 224 10.11 7.82 -1.65
N PHE A 225 9.08 7.59 -2.47
CA PHE A 225 9.18 7.78 -3.92
C PHE A 225 9.36 9.24 -4.32
N ASN A 226 8.64 10.16 -3.68
CA ASN A 226 8.83 11.58 -3.91
C ASN A 226 10.25 12.04 -3.57
N LEU A 227 10.81 11.54 -2.46
CA LEU A 227 12.20 11.82 -2.09
C LEU A 227 13.18 11.20 -3.10
N LEU A 228 12.96 9.95 -3.53
CA LEU A 228 13.77 9.30 -4.56
C LEU A 228 13.77 10.14 -5.85
N LYS A 229 12.60 10.52 -6.35
CA LYS A 229 12.45 11.26 -7.59
C LYS A 229 13.09 12.64 -7.53
N HIS A 230 12.80 13.43 -6.50
CA HIS A 230 13.17 14.84 -6.46
C HIS A 230 14.51 15.12 -5.78
N GLN A 231 14.90 14.35 -4.74
CA GLN A 231 16.17 14.58 -4.05
C GLN A 231 17.35 13.85 -4.71
N THR A 232 17.09 12.70 -5.34
CA THR A 232 18.16 11.90 -5.99
C THR A 232 18.11 11.96 -7.52
N GLY A 233 17.13 12.67 -8.08
CA GLY A 233 16.98 12.85 -9.53
C GLY A 233 16.55 11.57 -10.26
N LEU A 234 15.75 10.70 -9.63
CA LEU A 234 15.25 9.46 -10.22
C LEU A 234 13.95 9.62 -11.02
N GLU A 235 13.39 10.83 -11.14
CA GLU A 235 12.19 11.03 -11.99
C GLU A 235 12.44 10.62 -13.44
N THR A 236 13.65 10.92 -13.95
CA THR A 236 14.14 10.45 -15.26
C THR A 236 15.43 9.66 -15.07
N VAL A 237 15.48 8.44 -15.62
CA VAL A 237 16.69 7.61 -15.61
C VAL A 237 17.60 7.95 -16.78
N ARG A 238 18.87 8.23 -16.47
CA ARG A 238 19.93 8.56 -17.46
C ARG A 238 20.84 7.38 -17.77
N VAL A 239 20.81 6.35 -16.91
CA VAL A 239 21.54 5.10 -17.11
C VAL A 239 20.61 4.10 -17.80
N ARG A 240 21.19 3.21 -18.62
CA ARG A 240 20.45 2.19 -19.38
C ARG A 240 20.70 0.80 -18.81
N GLY A 241 19.75 -0.09 -19.01
CA GLY A 241 19.77 -1.46 -18.52
C GLY A 241 19.20 -1.56 -17.11
N GLN A 242 18.41 -2.61 -16.89
CA GLN A 242 17.73 -2.87 -15.62
C GLN A 242 18.74 -2.97 -14.47
N SER A 243 19.86 -3.65 -14.70
CA SER A 243 20.92 -3.80 -13.68
C SER A 243 21.51 -2.46 -13.23
N ALA A 244 21.82 -1.56 -14.17
CA ALA A 244 22.38 -0.25 -13.83
C ALA A 244 21.37 0.63 -13.08
N ILE A 245 20.09 0.56 -13.47
CA ILE A 245 19.02 1.30 -12.81
C ILE A 245 18.76 0.72 -11.41
N THR A 246 18.77 -0.61 -11.25
CA THR A 246 18.67 -1.26 -9.94
C THR A 246 19.77 -0.74 -9.01
N VAL A 247 21.03 -0.75 -9.45
CA VAL A 247 22.15 -0.21 -8.66
C VAL A 247 21.93 1.27 -8.31
N ARG A 248 21.46 2.08 -9.26
CA ARG A 248 21.16 3.49 -9.03
C ARG A 248 20.05 3.67 -7.98
N CYS A 249 18.96 2.92 -8.10
CA CYS A 249 17.86 2.91 -7.13
C CYS A 249 18.34 2.51 -5.74
N THR A 250 19.16 1.46 -5.64
CA THR A 250 19.74 1.01 -4.38
C THR A 250 20.58 2.11 -3.72
N PHE A 251 21.52 2.73 -4.44
CA PHE A 251 22.32 3.82 -3.88
C PHE A 251 21.50 5.04 -3.49
N SER A 252 20.48 5.40 -4.30
CA SER A 252 19.55 6.47 -3.96
C SER A 252 18.77 6.18 -2.68
N SER A 253 18.24 4.96 -2.53
CA SER A 253 17.51 4.53 -1.32
C SER A 253 18.41 4.55 -0.08
N ILE A 254 19.64 4.02 -0.18
CA ILE A 254 20.63 4.06 0.91
C ILE A 254 20.95 5.51 1.28
N SER A 255 21.20 6.37 0.28
CA SER A 255 21.53 7.79 0.51
C SER A 255 20.40 8.52 1.23
N LEU A 256 19.15 8.30 0.82
CA LEU A 256 17.98 8.87 1.48
C LEU A 256 17.84 8.38 2.91
N LEU A 257 18.03 7.08 3.14
CA LEU A 257 17.98 6.51 4.48
C LEU A 257 19.02 7.18 5.37
N LEU A 258 20.28 7.26 4.92
CA LEU A 258 21.36 7.92 5.66
C LEU A 258 21.04 9.39 5.97
N LEU A 259 20.47 10.14 5.02
CA LEU A 259 20.04 11.52 5.23
C LEU A 259 18.93 11.63 6.29
N LYS A 260 17.96 10.72 6.27
CA LYS A 260 16.89 10.66 7.29
C LYS A 260 17.43 10.28 8.66
N MET A 261 18.35 9.33 8.71
CA MET A 261 19.04 8.93 9.94
C MET A 261 19.86 10.09 10.53
N ALA A 262 20.57 10.85 9.70
CA ALA A 262 21.31 12.02 10.14
C ALA A 262 20.38 13.14 10.65
N GLY A 263 19.25 13.36 9.99
CA GLY A 263 18.25 14.37 10.37
C GLY A 263 17.57 14.08 11.72
N THR A 264 17.35 12.81 12.05
CA THR A 264 16.76 12.38 13.33
C THR A 264 17.76 12.34 14.49
N ARG A 265 19.06 12.21 14.20
CA ARG A 265 20.14 12.22 15.21
C ARG A 265 20.54 13.61 15.73
N LYS A 266 19.76 14.66 15.46
CA LYS A 266 20.03 15.98 16.04
C LYS A 266 19.92 15.88 17.56
N LYS A 267 21.05 16.07 18.27
CA LYS A 267 21.07 16.22 19.73
C LYS A 267 20.02 17.28 20.10
N GLU A 268 19.25 17.00 21.15
CA GLU A 268 18.47 18.07 21.78
C GLU A 268 19.41 19.26 22.01
N PRO A 269 18.98 20.49 21.67
CA PRO A 269 19.78 21.67 21.97
C PRO A 269 20.09 21.62 23.46
N ALA A 270 21.37 21.76 23.81
CA ALA A 270 21.80 21.71 25.20
C ALA A 270 20.89 22.61 26.03
N LYS A 271 20.17 22.05 27.00
CA LYS A 271 19.39 22.85 27.96
C LYS A 271 20.35 23.89 28.51
N LYS A 272 19.98 25.19 28.42
CA LYS A 272 20.80 26.28 28.99
C LYS A 272 21.20 25.85 30.39
N SER A 273 22.51 25.81 30.66
CA SER A 273 23.01 25.36 31.96
C SER A 273 22.25 26.08 33.08
N PRO A 274 21.70 25.36 34.07
CA PRO A 274 21.06 25.99 35.23
C PRO A 274 22.03 26.83 36.07
N GLN A 275 23.33 26.83 35.72
CA GLN A 275 24.33 27.73 36.31
C GLN A 275 24.25 29.17 35.77
N LEU A 276 23.70 29.41 34.57
CA LEU A 276 23.57 30.78 34.02
C LEU A 276 22.69 31.71 34.90
N PRO A 277 21.56 31.24 35.46
CA PRO A 277 20.80 31.99 36.47
C PRO A 277 21.58 32.26 37.78
N LEU A 278 22.37 31.29 38.25
CA LEU A 278 23.17 31.42 39.48
C LEU A 278 24.24 32.53 39.38
N PHE A 279 24.90 32.66 38.22
CA PHE A 279 25.85 33.74 37.98
C PHE A 279 25.21 35.12 37.87
N LYS A 280 23.93 35.21 37.50
CA LYS A 280 23.17 36.48 37.49
C LYS A 280 22.68 36.92 38.87
N MET A 281 22.64 36.01 39.85
CA MET A 281 22.31 36.32 41.24
C MET A 281 23.54 36.66 42.10
N ALA A 282 24.74 36.45 41.56
CA ALA A 282 26.02 36.71 42.22
C ALA A 282 26.72 38.00 41.74
N ALA A 283 26.05 38.79 40.88
CA ALA A 283 26.47 40.11 40.41
C ALA A 283 25.47 41.16 40.89
#